data_AF-A0A1G7RY28-F1
#
_entry.id   AF-A0A1G7RY28-F1
#
_cell.length_a   1.000
_cell.length_b   1.000
_cell.length_c   1.000
_cell.angle_alpha   90.00
_cell.angle_beta   90.00
_cell.angle_gamma   90.00
#
_symmetry.space_group_name_H-M   'P 1'
#
loop_
_entity.id
_entity.type
_entity.pdbx_description
1 polymer ?
#
loop_
_entity_poly.entity_id
_entity_poly.type
_entity_poly.pdbx_seq_one_letter_code
_entity_poly.pdbx_strand_id
1 'polypeptide(L)' 'MIVATYCCVSIEWKMNVTELNAVALLNNISSNRVIQKCGFIQYGEIDIDGKAHLYYKLRKSEWAGK' A
#
# COMPACT_ATOMS: atom_id res chain seq x y z
N MET A 1 -12.69 2.02 -10.74
CA MET A 1 -12.97 2.84 -9.54
C MET A 1 -12.66 1.99 -8.31
N ILE A 2 -11.43 2.05 -7.80
CA ILE A 2 -11.14 1.57 -6.44
C ILE A 2 -11.27 2.82 -5.58
N VAL A 3 -12.32 2.83 -4.78
CA VAL A 3 -12.83 3.99 -4.11
C VAL A 3 -11.87 4.38 -2.99
N ALA A 4 -11.41 5.63 -3.02
CA ALA A 4 -10.71 6.29 -1.93
C ALA A 4 -11.68 6.66 -0.78
N THR A 5 -12.58 5.76 -0.38
CA THR A 5 -13.52 5.98 0.75
C THR A 5 -12.99 5.49 2.08
N TYR A 6 -11.82 4.84 2.12
CA TYR A 6 -11.26 4.34 3.38
C TYR A 6 -9.76 4.62 3.46
N CYS A 7 -9.38 5.91 3.49
CA CYS A 7 -8.06 6.32 4.00
C CYS A 7 -7.95 6.13 5.53
N CYS A 8 -8.94 5.50 6.14
CA CYS A 8 -8.99 5.07 7.53
C CYS A 8 -9.50 3.62 7.55
N VAL A 9 -8.74 2.68 6.99
CA VAL A 9 -8.86 1.31 7.47
C VAL A 9 -8.02 1.28 8.72
N SER A 10 -8.68 1.41 9.88
CA SER A 10 -8.17 0.86 11.14
C SER A 10 -7.90 -0.62 10.90
N ILE A 11 -6.75 -0.95 10.32
CA ILE A 11 -6.30 -2.33 10.22
C ILE A 11 -5.95 -2.69 11.66
N GLU A 12 -6.89 -3.32 12.36
CA GLU A 12 -6.59 -4.02 13.60
C GLU A 12 -5.62 -5.15 13.23
N TRP A 13 -4.32 -4.89 13.44
CA TRP A 13 -3.23 -5.84 13.22
C TRP A 13 -3.33 -7.00 14.22
N LYS A 14 -4.26 -7.93 13.98
CA LYS A 14 -4.34 -9.17 14.76
C LYS A 14 -3.37 -10.20 14.17
N MET A 15 -2.35 -10.51 14.98
CA MET A 15 -1.32 -11.57 14.89
C MET A 15 -0.11 -11.32 13.98
N ASN A 16 1.10 -11.29 14.58
CA ASN A 16 2.46 -11.46 14.04
C ASN A 16 2.83 -10.94 12.64
N VAL A 17 2.01 -10.12 11.98
CA VAL A 17 2.37 -9.53 10.70
C VAL A 17 3.45 -8.48 10.95
N THR A 18 4.62 -8.69 10.34
CA THR A 18 5.79 -7.80 10.43
C THR A 18 5.78 -6.75 9.32
N GLU A 19 5.12 -7.03 8.19
CA GLU A 19 5.04 -6.17 7.02
C GLU A 19 3.68 -6.26 6.31
N LEU A 20 3.18 -5.12 5.83
CA LEU A 20 2.05 -5.03 4.90
C LEU A 20 2.55 -4.75 3.49
N ASN A 21 1.88 -5.38 2.54
CA ASN A 21 2.16 -5.27 1.11
C ASN A 21 0.95 -4.65 0.42
N ALA A 22 1.19 -3.69 -0.47
CA ALA A 22 0.15 -3.08 -1.28
C ALA A 22 0.57 -3.05 -2.75
N VAL A 23 -0.41 -3.18 -3.66
CA VAL A 23 -0.22 -3.12 -5.11
C VAL A 23 -1.23 -2.19 -5.73
N ALA A 24 -0.79 -1.40 -6.69
CA ALA A 24 -1.66 -0.48 -7.42
C ALA A 24 -1.18 -0.31 -8.86
N LEU A 25 -2.10 -0.14 -9.79
CA LEU A 25 -1.75 0.12 -11.19
C LEU A 25 -0.94 1.41 -11.31
N LEU A 26 0.04 1.44 -12.22
CA LEU A 26 0.84 2.63 -12.54
C LEU A 26 -0.04 3.85 -12.88
N ASN A 27 -1.11 3.63 -13.64
CA ASN A 27 -2.01 4.70 -14.08
C ASN A 27 -2.95 5.22 -13.00
N ASN A 28 -3.03 4.56 -11.83
CA ASN A 28 -3.90 4.97 -10.74
C ASN A 28 -3.18 5.95 -9.80
N ILE A 29 -2.89 7.15 -10.32
CA ILE A 29 -2.14 8.21 -9.62
C ILE A 29 -2.76 8.53 -8.26
N SER A 30 -4.10 8.56 -8.18
CA SER A 30 -4.84 8.84 -6.95
C SER A 30 -4.56 7.80 -5.86
N SER A 31 -4.68 6.51 -6.18
CA SER A 31 -4.40 5.44 -5.22
C SER A 31 -2.91 5.40 -4.85
N ASN A 32 -2.01 5.58 -5.81
CA ASN A 32 -0.57 5.62 -5.57
C ASN A 32 -0.20 6.72 -4.56
N ARG A 33 -0.80 7.91 -4.69
CA ARG A 33 -0.62 9.01 -3.73
C ARG A 33 -1.17 8.70 -2.35
N VAL A 34 -2.33 8.02 -2.25
CA VAL A 34 -2.91 7.66 -0.94
C VAL A 34 -2.03 6.63 -0.23
N ILE A 35 -1.57 5.59 -0.94
CA ILE A 35 -0.67 4.56 -0.41
C ILE A 35 0.62 5.20 0.16
N GLN A 36 1.24 6.10 -0.60
CA GLN A 36 2.41 6.85 -0.15
C GLN A 36 2.11 7.74 1.09
N LYS A 37 0.95 8.41 1.12
CA LYS A 37 0.52 9.21 2.30
C LYS A 37 0.30 8.36 3.55
N CYS A 38 -0.18 7.13 3.39
CA CYS A 38 -0.32 6.16 4.47
C CYS A 38 1.04 5.63 4.98
N GLY A 39 2.17 6.03 4.39
CA GLY A 39 3.51 5.66 4.85
C GLY A 39 4.07 4.41 4.20
N PHE A 40 3.40 3.85 3.20
CA PHE A 40 3.98 2.75 2.42
C PHE A 40 5.10 3.26 1.52
N ILE A 41 6.18 2.48 1.44
CA ILE A 41 7.35 2.76 0.63
C ILE A 41 7.23 1.99 -0.69
N GLN A 42 7.41 2.69 -1.81
CA GLN A 42 7.44 2.06 -3.13
C GLN A 42 8.72 1.22 -3.27
N TYR A 43 8.55 -0.06 -3.57
CA TYR A 43 9.64 -1.02 -3.69
C TYR A 43 9.99 -1.34 -5.15
N GLY A 44 9.03 -1.23 -6.07
CA GLY A 44 9.27 -1.46 -7.49
C GLY A 44 7.99 -1.66 -8.30
N GLU A 45 8.16 -2.19 -9.50
CA GLU A 45 7.07 -2.57 -10.41
C GLU A 45 7.02 -4.10 -10.54
N ILE A 46 5.80 -4.64 -10.58
CA ILE A 46 5.53 -6.06 -10.80
C ILE A 46 4.48 -6.21 -11.89
N ASP A 47 4.64 -7.19 -12.77
CA ASP A 47 3.61 -7.55 -13.73
C ASP A 47 2.62 -8.51 -13.09
N ILE A 48 1.34 -8.15 -13.10
CA ILE A 48 0.25 -9.02 -12.69
C ILE A 48 -0.78 -8.96 -13.81
N ASP A 49 -1.09 -10.11 -14.40
CA ASP A 49 -2.09 -10.25 -15.46
C ASP A 49 -1.77 -9.38 -16.70
N GLY A 50 -0.49 -9.28 -17.07
CA GLY A 50 -0.02 -8.50 -18.22
C GLY A 50 -0.12 -6.98 -18.02
N LYS A 51 -0.28 -6.53 -16.77
CA LYS A 51 -0.32 -5.13 -16.38
C LYS A 51 0.74 -4.86 -15.34
N ALA A 52 1.50 -3.80 -15.57
CA ALA A 52 2.47 -3.33 -14.60
C ALA A 52 1.79 -2.58 -13.44
N HIS A 53 2.10 -3.05 -12.23
CA HIS A 53 1.62 -2.52 -10.97
C HIS A 53 2.81 -2.05 -10.14
N LEU A 54 2.64 -0.94 -9.45
CA LEU A 54 3.55 -0.50 -8.40
C LEU A 54 3.31 -1.34 -7.15
N TYR A 55 4.40 -1.82 -6.59
CA TYR A 55 4.45 -2.61 -5.37
C TYR A 55 5.02 -1.78 -4.23
N TYR A 56 4.35 -1.86 -3.08
CA TYR A 56 4.66 -1.08 -1.89
C TYR A 56 4.73 -1.95 -0.65
N LYS A 57 5.57 -1.53 0.31
CA LYS A 57 5.73 -2.18 1.62
C LYS A 57 5.55 -1.18 2.75
N LEU A 58 4.96 -1.61 3.86
CA LEU A 58 4.92 -0.88 5.12
C LEU A 58 5.33 -1.83 6.24
N ARG A 59 6.42 -1.51 6.94
CA ARG A 59 6.86 -2.32 8.08
C ARG A 59 6.14 -1.87 9.34
N LYS A 60 5.79 -2.83 10.21
CA LYS A 60 5.14 -2.53 11.50
C LYS A 60 5.99 -1.60 12.37
N SER A 61 7.32 -1.73 12.30
CA SER A 61 8.27 -0.84 12.99
C SER A 61 8.19 0.61 12.51
N GLU A 62 7.93 0.84 11.22
CA GLU A 62 7.81 2.18 10.63
C GLU A 62 6.44 2.81 10.96
N TRP A 63 5.42 1.98 11.17
CA TRP A 63 4.09 2.42 11.60
C TRP A 63 4.03 2.76 13.09
N ALA A 64 4.62 1.92 13.96
CA ALA A 64 4.58 2.11 15.41
C ALA A 64 5.38 3.33 15.91
N GLY A 65 6.19 3.93 15.06
CA GLY A 65 6.96 5.15 15.35
C GLY A 65 6.26 6.45 14.94
N LYS A 66 4.99 6.42 14.52
CA LYS A 66 4.20 7.60 14.11
C LYS A 66 3.07 7.91 15.08
#